data_AF-B4V4M6-F1
#
_entry.id   AF-B4V4M6-F1
#
_cell.length_a   1.000
_cell.length_b   1.000
_cell.length_c   1.000
_cell.angle_alpha   90.00
_cell.angle_beta   90.00
_cell.angle_gamma   90.00
#
_symmetry.space_group_name_H-M   'P 1'
#
loop_
_entity.id
_entity.type
_entity.pdbx_description
1 polymer ?
#
loop_
_entity_poly.entity_id
_entity_poly.type
_entity_poly.pdbx_seq_one_letter_code
_entity_poly.pdbx_strand_id
1 'polypeptide(L)'
;MANVMSPIVAERIWALPLSGSAVKFLQYLVSRSDFGGTLPVRQKDMAAEYGVTPQAVSGLMAPLCDLNIVLRPRSEERNGNSYRLHPLAAKYETPESMEAAFRAALARIQAGDLPNLKLPTYHQAPPTPTGRPKLQVA
;
A
#
# COMPACT_ATOMS: atom_id res chain seq x y z
N MET A 1 14.37 -12.34 12.87
CA MET A 1 13.50 -11.45 13.65
C MET A 1 12.18 -11.32 12.92
N ALA A 2 11.04 -11.47 13.62
CA ALA A 2 9.72 -11.36 13.02
C ALA A 2 9.39 -9.87 12.83
N ASN A 3 9.31 -9.40 11.58
CA ASN A 3 8.93 -8.02 11.27
C ASN A 3 7.41 -7.89 11.36
N VAL A 4 6.92 -6.73 11.82
CA VAL A 4 5.50 -6.41 11.84
C VAL A 4 5.11 -5.75 10.53
N MET A 5 4.21 -6.39 9.79
CA MET A 5 3.64 -5.83 8.55
C MET A 5 2.42 -5.00 8.90
N SER A 6 2.20 -3.90 8.17
CA SER A 6 0.93 -3.19 8.26
C SER A 6 -0.25 -4.14 7.94
N PRO A 7 -1.37 -4.05 8.69
CA PRO A 7 -2.59 -4.83 8.42
C PRO A 7 -3.12 -4.69 6.99
N ILE A 8 -2.87 -3.55 6.34
CA ILE A 8 -3.31 -3.34 4.95
C ILE A 8 -2.58 -4.27 3.98
N VAL A 9 -1.29 -4.49 4.21
CA VAL A 9 -0.47 -5.41 3.40
C VAL A 9 -0.67 -6.85 3.84
N ALA A 10 -0.84 -7.09 5.14
CA ALA A 10 -0.97 -8.44 5.69
C ALA A 10 -2.34 -9.08 5.47
N GLU A 11 -3.43 -8.32 5.59
CA GLU A 11 -4.79 -8.87 5.68
C GLU A 11 -5.71 -8.45 4.53
N ARG A 12 -5.47 -7.27 3.93
CA ARG A 12 -6.40 -6.66 2.97
C ARG A 12 -5.85 -6.52 1.56
N ILE A 13 -4.68 -7.07 1.28
CA ILE A 13 -4.03 -6.96 -0.04
C ILE A 13 -4.86 -7.58 -1.18
N TRP A 14 -5.63 -8.63 -0.88
CA TRP A 14 -6.54 -9.29 -1.84
C TRP A 14 -7.75 -8.42 -2.24
N ALA A 15 -8.11 -7.45 -1.41
CA ALA A 15 -9.24 -6.57 -1.64
C ALA A 15 -8.87 -5.35 -2.50
N LEU A 16 -7.58 -5.18 -2.81
CA LEU A 16 -7.09 -4.06 -3.61
C LEU A 16 -7.33 -4.32 -5.10
N PRO A 17 -7.65 -3.29 -5.90
CA PRO A 17 -7.83 -3.41 -7.34
C PRO A 17 -6.47 -3.47 -8.05
N LEU A 18 -5.61 -4.41 -7.63
CA LEU A 18 -4.26 -4.61 -8.12
C LEU A 18 -4.18 -5.91 -8.90
N SER A 19 -3.39 -5.91 -9.98
CA SER A 19 -3.04 -7.15 -10.67
C SER A 19 -2.15 -8.03 -9.78
N GLY A 20 -2.16 -9.35 -10.02
CA GLY A 20 -1.28 -10.28 -9.29
C GLY A 20 0.21 -9.89 -9.41
N SER A 21 0.62 -9.36 -10.56
CA SER A 21 1.97 -8.84 -10.79
C SER A 21 2.28 -7.61 -9.93
N ALA A 22 1.32 -6.70 -9.77
CA ALA A 22 1.47 -5.52 -8.91
C ALA A 22 1.52 -5.91 -7.41
N VAL A 23 0.75 -6.92 -6.99
CA VAL A 23 0.82 -7.49 -5.64
C VAL A 23 2.18 -8.13 -5.37
N LYS A 24 2.67 -8.96 -6.29
CA LYS A 24 4.02 -9.54 -6.20
C LYS A 24 5.11 -8.47 -6.15
N PHE A 25 4.96 -7.42 -6.96
CA PHE A 25 5.90 -6.29 -6.96
C PHE A 25 5.84 -5.50 -5.64
N LEU A 26 4.66 -5.30 -5.05
CA LEU A 26 4.52 -4.68 -3.73
C LEU A 26 5.24 -5.50 -2.65
N GLN A 27 5.14 -6.84 -2.68
CA GLN A 27 5.89 -7.69 -1.74
C GLN A 27 7.41 -7.52 -1.88
N TYR A 28 7.90 -7.38 -3.12
CA TYR A 28 9.29 -7.03 -3.38
C TYR A 28 9.66 -5.65 -2.80
N LEU A 29 8.82 -4.62 -2.97
CA LEU A 29 9.09 -3.30 -2.37
C LEU A 29 9.13 -3.35 -0.85
N VAL A 30 8.21 -4.07 -0.22
CA VAL A 30 8.19 -4.27 1.24
C VAL A 30 9.46 -4.97 1.71
N SER A 31 9.90 -6.03 1.01
CA SER A 31 11.13 -6.74 1.38
C SER A 31 12.37 -5.85 1.27
N ARG A 32 12.45 -4.97 0.26
CA ARG A 32 13.58 -4.05 0.04
C ARG A 32 13.52 -2.75 0.84
N SER A 33 12.35 -2.35 1.31
CA SER A 33 12.20 -1.12 2.11
C SER A 33 12.97 -1.20 3.44
N ASP A 34 13.37 -0.06 3.96
CA ASP A 34 13.75 0.09 5.36
C ASP A 34 12.50 0.12 6.25
N PHE A 35 12.68 -0.06 7.55
CA PHE A 35 11.59 0.13 8.51
C PHE A 35 11.00 1.54 8.38
N GLY A 36 9.66 1.63 8.40
CA GLY A 36 8.96 2.89 8.14
C GLY A 36 8.80 3.25 6.66
N GLY A 37 9.27 2.41 5.73
CA GLY A 37 8.84 2.41 4.33
C GLY A 37 9.74 3.16 3.36
N THR A 38 10.90 3.66 3.77
CA THR A 38 11.86 4.26 2.82
C THR A 38 12.36 3.19 1.84
N LEU A 39 12.38 3.50 0.54
CA LEU A 39 12.97 2.61 -0.47
C LEU A 39 14.32 3.18 -0.92
N PRO A 40 15.45 2.68 -0.39
CA PRO A 40 16.80 3.16 -0.76
C PRO A 40 17.26 2.58 -2.10
N VAL A 41 16.35 2.39 -3.06
CA VAL A 41 16.61 1.74 -4.35
C VAL A 41 16.09 2.62 -5.48
N ARG A 42 16.90 2.79 -6.54
CA ARG A 42 16.46 3.53 -7.74
C ARG A 42 15.69 2.58 -8.66
N GLN A 43 14.84 3.12 -9.53
CA GLN A 43 14.06 2.30 -10.47
C GLN A 43 14.91 1.41 -11.37
N LYS A 44 16.09 1.86 -11.79
CA LYS A 44 17.02 1.04 -12.60
C LYS A 44 17.48 -0.20 -11.83
N ASP A 45 17.71 -0.06 -10.53
CA ASP A 45 18.20 -1.13 -9.67
C ASP A 45 17.04 -2.08 -9.35
N MET A 46 15.83 -1.53 -9.10
CA MET A 46 14.60 -2.34 -9.00
C MET A 46 14.35 -3.19 -10.25
N ALA A 47 14.56 -2.62 -11.45
CA ALA A 47 14.37 -3.31 -12.71
C ALA A 47 15.35 -4.49 -12.85
N ALA A 48 16.62 -4.27 -12.53
CA ALA A 48 17.65 -5.30 -12.56
C ALA A 48 17.38 -6.41 -11.53
N GLU A 49 17.07 -6.05 -10.29
CA GLU A 49 16.82 -7.02 -9.20
C GLU A 49 15.53 -7.83 -9.43
N TYR A 50 14.46 -7.18 -9.90
CA TYR A 50 13.17 -7.84 -10.14
C TYR A 50 13.12 -8.58 -11.49
N GLY A 51 14.12 -8.39 -12.35
CA GLY A 51 14.24 -9.07 -13.65
C GLY A 51 13.26 -8.55 -14.70
N VAL A 52 12.99 -7.24 -14.71
CA VAL A 52 12.07 -6.59 -15.67
C VAL A 52 12.68 -5.34 -16.27
N THR A 53 12.03 -4.75 -17.28
CA THR A 53 12.48 -3.47 -17.84
C THR A 53 12.13 -2.29 -16.92
N PRO A 54 12.88 -1.17 -16.96
CA PRO A 54 12.52 0.05 -16.22
C PRO A 54 11.12 0.59 -16.55
N GLN A 55 10.66 0.37 -17.79
CA GLN A 55 9.30 0.70 -18.20
C GLN A 55 8.26 -0.19 -17.51
N ALA A 56 8.52 -1.50 -17.39
CA ALA A 56 7.66 -2.41 -16.64
C ALA A 56 7.59 -2.04 -15.15
N VAL A 57 8.71 -1.61 -14.54
CA VAL A 57 8.71 -1.06 -13.16
C VAL A 57 7.74 0.12 -13.06
N SER A 58 7.77 1.04 -14.03
CA SER A 58 6.86 2.20 -14.03
C SER A 58 5.40 1.78 -14.11
N GLY A 59 5.07 0.77 -14.94
CA GLY A 59 3.73 0.19 -15.03
C GLY A 59 3.28 -0.52 -13.75
N LEU A 60 4.19 -1.20 -13.05
CA LEU A 60 3.90 -1.83 -11.76
C LEU A 60 3.77 -0.81 -10.62
N MET A 61 4.51 0.30 -10.70
CA MET A 61 4.49 1.37 -9.70
C MET A 61 3.25 2.25 -9.82
N ALA A 62 2.74 2.48 -11.03
CA ALA A 62 1.59 3.35 -11.30
C ALA A 62 0.36 3.02 -10.43
N PRO A 63 -0.20 1.79 -10.43
CA PRO A 63 -1.37 1.49 -9.61
C PRO A 63 -1.09 1.55 -8.11
N LEU A 64 0.15 1.27 -7.68
CA LEU A 64 0.55 1.42 -6.27
C LEU A 64 0.61 2.89 -5.84
N CYS A 65 1.04 3.78 -6.75
CA CYS A 65 0.99 5.22 -6.53
C CYS A 65 -0.45 5.76 -6.56
N ASP A 66 -1.29 5.27 -7.46
CA ASP A 66 -2.67 5.72 -7.58
C ASP A 66 -3.49 5.47 -6.30
N LEU A 67 -3.21 4.34 -5.63
CA LEU A 67 -3.79 3.97 -4.34
C LEU A 67 -3.11 4.64 -3.13
N ASN A 68 -2.09 5.48 -3.36
CA ASN A 68 -1.22 6.06 -2.33
C ASN A 68 -0.47 5.04 -1.47
N ILE A 69 -0.32 3.79 -1.94
CA ILE A 69 0.49 2.76 -1.26
C ILE A 69 1.97 3.08 -1.39
N VAL A 70 2.38 3.55 -2.58
CA VAL A 70 3.71 4.08 -2.83
C VAL A 70 3.61 5.59 -3.05
N LEU A 71 4.31 6.34 -2.23
CA LEU A 71 4.42 7.79 -2.29
C LEU A 71 5.59 8.18 -3.18
N ARG A 72 5.34 9.13 -4.09
CA ARG A 72 6.39 9.79 -4.85
C ARG A 72 6.95 10.96 -4.04
N PRO A 73 8.26 11.23 -4.09
CA PRO A 73 8.82 12.42 -3.47
C PRO A 73 8.19 13.68 -4.06
N ARG A 74 7.92 14.68 -3.21
CA ARG A 74 7.41 15.98 -3.68
C ARG A 74 8.49 16.67 -4.51
N SER A 75 8.07 17.51 -5.45
CA SER A 75 8.95 18.14 -6.44
C SER A 75 10.11 18.98 -5.85
N GLU A 76 10.02 19.38 -4.59
CA GLU A 76 11.06 20.14 -3.86
C GLU A 76 12.13 19.23 -3.23
N GLU A 77 11.86 17.93 -3.07
CA GLU A 77 12.81 16.91 -2.58
C GLU A 77 13.49 16.14 -3.75
N ARG A 78 13.56 16.78 -4.94
CA ARG A 78 14.03 16.19 -6.21
C ARG A 78 15.51 15.78 -6.27
N ASN A 79 16.25 15.82 -5.16
CA ASN A 79 17.64 15.33 -5.12
C ASN A 79 17.74 13.79 -5.14
N GLY A 80 16.63 13.07 -5.08
CA GLY A 80 16.60 11.65 -5.37
C GLY A 80 15.19 11.17 -5.65
N ASN A 81 15.00 10.39 -6.71
CA ASN A 81 13.79 9.63 -6.98
C ASN A 81 13.60 8.53 -5.91
N SER A 82 13.39 8.94 -4.67
CA SER A 82 13.29 8.07 -3.51
C SER A 82 11.80 7.82 -3.26
N TYR A 83 11.30 6.75 -3.88
CA TYR A 83 9.97 6.25 -3.55
C TYR A 83 9.91 5.91 -2.06
N ARG A 84 8.73 6.02 -1.46
CA ARG A 84 8.49 5.60 -0.09
C ARG A 84 7.17 4.86 -0.01
N LEU A 85 7.14 3.73 0.69
CA LEU A 85 5.89 3.09 1.08
C LEU A 85 5.14 4.00 2.06
N HIS A 86 3.84 4.08 1.90
CA HIS A 86 2.99 4.72 2.90
C HIS A 86 3.25 4.09 4.27
N PRO A 87 3.31 4.86 5.38
CA PRO A 87 3.52 4.28 6.71
C PRO A 87 2.52 3.16 7.02
N LEU A 88 1.24 3.40 6.71
CA LEU A 88 0.18 2.39 6.78
C LEU A 88 0.32 1.21 5.79
N ALA A 89 1.40 1.10 5.01
CA ALA A 89 1.69 -0.03 4.12
C ALA A 89 3.17 -0.47 4.22
N ALA A 90 3.91 0.03 5.20
CA ALA A 90 5.31 -0.30 5.43
C ALA A 90 5.45 -1.51 6.36
N LYS A 91 6.71 -1.96 6.53
CA LYS A 91 7.11 -2.89 7.57
C LYS A 91 7.78 -2.15 8.73
N TYR A 92 7.72 -2.77 9.91
CA TYR A 92 8.26 -2.24 11.15
C TYR A 92 9.03 -3.30 11.92
N GLU A 93 9.99 -2.85 12.70
CA GLU A 93 10.81 -3.71 13.57
C GLU A 93 9.99 -4.24 14.74
N THR A 94 9.15 -3.39 15.33
CA THR A 94 8.32 -3.73 16.49
C THR A 94 6.88 -3.20 16.35
N PRO A 95 5.90 -3.77 17.08
CA PRO A 95 4.53 -3.26 17.12
C PRO A 95 4.44 -1.81 17.60
N GLU A 96 5.26 -1.43 18.59
CA GLU A 96 5.26 -0.07 19.17
C GLU A 96 5.71 0.96 18.14
N SER A 97 6.70 0.59 17.33
CA SER A 97 7.19 1.41 16.21
C SER A 97 6.13 1.58 15.12
N MET A 98 5.37 0.51 14.83
CA MET A 98 4.24 0.57 13.92
C MET A 98 3.15 1.50 14.44
N GLU A 99 2.72 1.35 15.70
CA GLU A 99 1.69 2.19 16.30
C GLU A 99 2.08 3.67 16.36
N ALA A 100 3.33 3.96 16.72
CA ALA A 100 3.85 5.32 16.70
C ALA A 100 3.81 5.93 15.30
N ALA A 101 4.24 5.17 14.29
CA ALA A 101 4.19 5.60 12.90
C ALA A 101 2.76 5.76 12.38
N PHE A 102 1.82 4.92 12.82
CA PHE A 102 0.40 5.01 12.45
C PHE A 102 -0.23 6.26 13.03
N ARG A 103 0.00 6.56 14.32
CA ARG A 103 -0.47 7.79 14.96
C ARG A 103 0.08 9.03 14.25
N ALA A 104 1.38 9.04 13.93
CA ALA A 104 1.99 10.13 13.18
C ALA A 104 1.41 10.27 11.77
N ALA A 105 1.19 9.15 11.07
CA ALA A 105 0.60 9.16 9.73
C ALA A 105 -0.83 9.70 9.74
N LEU A 106 -1.65 9.32 10.73
CA LEU A 106 -3.02 9.83 10.89
C LEU A 106 -3.03 11.34 11.14
N ALA A 107 -2.16 11.84 12.01
CA ALA A 107 -2.03 13.28 12.25
C ALA A 107 -1.63 14.05 10.98
N ARG A 108 -0.69 13.50 10.20
CA ARG A 108 -0.27 14.09 8.92
C ARG A 108 -1.35 14.02 7.83
N ILE A 109 -2.18 12.97 7.83
CA ILE A 109 -3.35 12.89 6.93
C ILE A 109 -4.36 13.97 7.29
N GLN A 110 -4.64 14.17 8.59
CA GLN A 110 -5.55 15.22 9.06
C GLN A 110 -5.02 16.63 8.75
N ALA A 111 -3.71 16.83 8.83
CA ALA A 111 -3.06 18.09 8.46
C ALA A 111 -2.96 18.32 6.94
N GLY A 112 -3.24 17.31 6.11
CA GLY A 112 -3.10 17.38 4.64
C GLY A 112 -1.68 17.18 4.11
N ASP A 113 -0.72 16.84 4.98
CA ASP A 113 0.69 16.62 4.63
C ASP A 113 0.97 15.24 4.04
N LEU A 114 0.09 14.27 4.29
CA LEU A 114 0.19 12.90 3.80
C LEU A 114 -1.13 12.52 3.13
N PRO A 115 -1.12 12.06 1.86
CA PRO A 115 -2.36 11.64 1.22
C PRO A 115 -2.88 10.36 1.88
N ASN A 116 -4.19 10.29 2.13
CA ASN A 116 -4.81 9.08 2.67
C ASN A 116 -4.77 7.95 1.64
N LEU A 117 -4.74 6.70 2.10
CA LEU A 117 -4.83 5.53 1.23
C LEU A 117 -6.18 5.50 0.52
N LYS A 118 -6.16 5.29 -0.80
CA LYS A 118 -7.39 5.16 -1.60
C LYS A 118 -7.80 3.69 -1.69
N LEU A 119 -7.99 3.05 -0.54
CA LEU A 119 -8.47 1.67 -0.51
C LEU A 119 -9.93 1.67 -0.97
N PRO A 120 -10.36 0.71 -1.82
CA PRO A 120 -11.76 0.60 -2.20
C PRO A 120 -12.59 0.39 -0.93
N THR A 121 -13.50 1.33 -0.67
CA THR A 121 -14.51 1.17 0.37
C THR A 121 -15.55 0.22 -0.22
N TYR A 122 -15.59 -1.03 0.22
CA TYR A 122 -16.68 -1.93 -0.14
C TYR A 122 -17.97 -1.41 0.50
N HIS A 123 -18.66 -0.51 -0.19
CA HIS A 123 -20.08 -0.27 -0.01
C HIS A 123 -20.84 -1.36 -0.79
N GLN A 124 -20.72 -2.62 -0.38
CA GLN A 124 -21.87 -3.48 -0.57
C GLN A 124 -22.86 -3.06 0.52
N ALA A 125 -23.75 -2.13 0.16
CA ALA A 125 -24.99 -2.01 0.89
C ALA A 125 -25.61 -3.42 0.90
N PRO A 126 -26.05 -3.94 2.06
CA PRO A 126 -26.73 -5.22 2.09
C PRO A 126 -27.85 -5.19 1.05
N PRO A 127 -28.04 -6.28 0.27
CA PRO A 127 -29.10 -6.31 -0.74
C PRO A 127 -30.40 -5.87 -0.06
N THR A 128 -30.99 -4.79 -0.54
CA THR A 128 -32.26 -4.30 -0.02
C THR A 128 -33.26 -5.45 -0.21
N PRO A 129 -33.90 -5.98 0.85
CA PRO A 129 -34.78 -7.13 0.70
C PRO A 129 -36.02 -6.70 -0.11
N THR A 130 -35.95 -6.88 -1.43
CA THR A 130 -37.10 -6.78 -2.32
C THR A 130 -37.91 -8.06 -2.18
N GLY A 131 -38.73 -8.09 -1.13
CA GLY A 131 -39.73 -9.14 -0.93
C GLY A 131 -39.56 -9.91 0.38
N ARG A 132 -40.69 -10.14 1.06
CA ARG A 132 -40.76 -11.06 2.20
C ARG A 132 -40.24 -12.43 1.77
N PRO A 133 -39.36 -13.08 2.54
CA PRO A 133 -38.99 -14.46 2.29
C PRO A 133 -40.27 -15.30 2.30
N LYS A 134 -40.57 -16.00 1.20
CA LYS A 134 -41.56 -17.08 1.22
C LYS A 134 -40.90 -18.26 1.94
N LEU A 135 -40.86 -18.19 3.27
CA LEU A 135 -40.63 -19.37 4.10
C LEU A 135 -41.84 -20.28 3.89
N GLN A 136 -41.72 -21.23 2.96
CA GLN A 136 -42.60 -22.38 2.95
C GLN A 136 -42.15 -23.29 4.09
N VAL A 137 -42.90 -23.24 5.18
CA VAL A 137 -42.85 -24.27 6.21
C VAL A 137 -43.52 -25.50 5.60
N ALA A 138 -42.77 -26.60 5.51
CA ALA A 138 -43.29 -27.92 5.15
C ALA A 138 -44.07 -28.53 6.32
#